data_AF-A0A6B3H429-F1
#
_entry.id   AF-A0A6B3H429-F1
#
_cell.length_a   1.000
_cell.length_b   1.000
_cell.length_c   1.000
_cell.angle_alpha   90.00
_cell.angle_beta   90.00
_cell.angle_gamma   90.00
#
_symmetry.space_group_name_H-M   'P 1'
#
loop_
_entity.id
_entity.type
_entity.pdbx_description
1 polymer ?
#
loop_
_entity_poly.entity_id
_entity_poly.type
_entity_poly.pdbx_seq_one_letter_code
_entity_poly.pdbx_strand_id
1 'polypeptide(L)' 'LFIVEAGAGAHLAVVADEDSDVGLVGHNMSELVEQLGEHLVAPPRTSAVGNTAV' A
#
# COMPACT_ATOMS: atom_id res chain seq x y z
N LEU A 1 -8.43 -1.01 -10.82
CA LEU A 1 -7.38 -1.24 -9.80
C LEU A 1 -6.34 -0.14 -9.97
N PHE A 2 -6.08 0.59 -8.90
CA PHE A 2 -5.07 1.66 -8.85
C PHE A 2 -3.99 1.26 -7.85
N ILE A 3 -2.74 1.57 -8.16
CA ILE A 3 -1.60 1.27 -7.28
C ILE A 3 -0.63 2.47 -7.25
N VAL A 4 -0.18 2.83 -6.06
CA VAL A 4 0.83 3.88 -5.85
C VAL A 4 1.84 3.44 -4.80
N GLU A 5 3.03 4.02 -4.84
CA GLU A 5 3.99 3.93 -3.75
C GLU A 5 3.39 4.59 -2.49
N ALA A 6 3.55 3.97 -1.32
CA ALA A 6 2.95 4.46 -0.09
C ALA A 6 3.97 4.69 1.03
N GLY A 7 4.88 3.75 1.21
CA GLY A 7 5.92 3.80 2.23
C GLY A 7 7.02 2.79 1.90
N ALA A 8 8.10 2.79 2.68
CA ALA A 8 9.21 1.88 2.45
C ALA A 8 8.74 0.41 2.44
N GLY A 9 8.96 -0.28 1.32
CA GLY A 9 8.53 -1.67 1.14
C GLY A 9 7.02 -1.86 0.92
N ALA A 10 6.23 -0.79 0.73
CA ALA A 10 4.78 -0.83 0.67
C ALA A 10 4.18 -0.09 -0.53
N HIS A 11 3.02 -0.57 -0.97
CA HIS A 11 2.19 0.07 -1.99
C HIS A 11 0.75 0.16 -1.50
N LEU A 12 0.06 1.24 -1.85
CA LEU A 12 -1.37 1.40 -1.65
C LEU A 12 -2.11 0.93 -2.91
N ALA A 13 -3.00 -0.04 -2.76
CA ALA A 13 -3.83 -0.57 -3.84
C ALA A 13 -5.31 -0.32 -3.56
N VAL A 14 -6.02 0.28 -4.53
CA VAL A 14 -7.45 0.62 -4.41
C VAL A 14 -8.23 0.03 -5.57
N VAL A 15 -9.36 -0.59 -5.26
CA VAL A 15 -10.37 -1.01 -6.24
C VAL A 15 -11.51 -0.02 -6.17
N ALA A 16 -11.84 0.61 -7.30
CA ALA A 16 -12.97 1.51 -7.43
C ALA A 16 -13.95 0.96 -8.46
N ASP A 17 -15.17 1.48 -8.42
CA ASP A 17 -16.23 1.20 -9.39
C ASP A 17 -15.84 1.71 -10.80
N GLU A 18 -16.47 1.17 -11.85
CA GLU A 18 -16.17 1.52 -13.24
C GLU A 18 -16.51 2.98 -13.57
N ASP A 19 -17.51 3.54 -12.89
CA ASP A 19 -17.95 4.94 -13.07
C ASP A 19 -17.13 5.95 -12.22
N SER A 20 -16.10 5.48 -11.51
CA SER A 20 -15.31 6.35 -10.62
C SER A 20 -14.37 7.28 -11.40
N ASP A 21 -14.27 8.53 -10.96
CA ASP A 21 -13.31 9.48 -11.53
C ASP A 21 -11.87 9.11 -11.14
N VAL A 22 -11.10 8.71 -12.15
CA VAL A 22 -9.69 8.28 -11.98
C VAL A 22 -8.81 9.39 -11.44
N GLY A 23 -9.04 10.64 -11.85
CA GLY A 23 -8.27 11.79 -11.40
C GLY A 23 -8.50 12.07 -9.92
N LEU A 24 -9.75 12.01 -9.48
CA LEU A 24 -10.11 12.19 -8.07
C LEU A 24 -9.58 11.05 -7.19
N VAL A 25 -9.69 9.81 -7.64
CA VAL A 25 -9.14 8.64 -6.93
C VAL A 25 -7.63 8.77 -6.78
N GLY A 26 -6.92 9.07 -7.87
CA GLY A 26 -5.46 9.25 -7.84
C GLY A 26 -5.04 10.41 -6.94
N HIS A 27 -5.74 11.55 -7.01
CA HIS A 27 -5.45 12.71 -6.16
C HIS A 27 -5.58 12.39 -4.67
N ASN A 28 -6.71 11.80 -4.27
CA ASN A 28 -6.94 11.40 -2.87
C ASN A 28 -5.93 10.33 -2.40
N MET A 29 -5.54 9.40 -3.28
CA MET A 29 -4.52 8.40 -2.97
C MET A 29 -3.16 9.06 -2.69
N SER A 30 -2.74 10.01 -3.53
CA SER A 30 -1.49 10.76 -3.31
C SER A 30 -1.52 11.56 -2.01
N GLU A 31 -2.60 12.29 -1.73
CA GLU A 31 -2.71 13.05 -0.48
C GLU A 31 -2.68 12.14 0.75
N LEU A 32 -3.34 10.98 0.69
CA LEU A 32 -3.34 10.02 1.79
C LEU A 32 -1.93 9.44 2.03
N VAL A 33 -1.19 9.15 0.97
CA VAL A 33 0.20 8.70 1.06
C VAL A 33 1.11 9.78 1.63
N GLU A 34 0.96 11.02 1.19
CA GLU A 34 1.74 12.15 1.71
C GLU A 34 1.50 12.37 3.21
N GLN A 35 0.25 12.22 3.66
CA GLN A 35 -0.12 12.39 5.07
C GLN A 35 0.26 11.21 5.95
N LEU A 36 0.20 9.98 5.43
CA LEU A 36 0.30 8.75 6.23
C LEU A 36 1.55 7.92 5.90
N GLY A 37 2.42 8.35 4.98
CA GLY A 37 3.49 7.52 4.42
C GLY A 37 4.40 6.84 5.43
N GLU A 38 4.73 7.50 6.56
CA GLU A 38 5.53 6.91 7.64
C GLU A 38 4.82 5.74 8.36
N HIS A 39 3.49 5.75 8.38
CA HIS A 39 2.66 4.70 8.96
C HIS A 39 2.30 3.61 7.95
N LEU A 40 2.47 3.87 6.64
CA LEU A 40 2.19 2.91 5.56
C LEU A 40 3.39 2.02 5.21
N VAL A 41 4.46 2.03 6.01
CA VAL A 41 5.66 1.21 5.81
C VAL A 41 5.37 -0.29 5.99
N ALA A 42 5.98 -1.14 5.18
CA ALA A 42 5.94 -2.60 5.33
C ALA A 42 7.37 -3.15 5.52
N PRO A 43 7.85 -3.23 6.77
CA PRO A 43 9.17 -3.79 7.05
C PRO A 43 9.26 -5.25 6.59
N PRO A 44 10.47 -5.74 6.26
CA PRO A 44 10.66 -7.15 5.93
C PRO A 44 10.07 -8.04 7.01
N ARG A 45 9.24 -9.01 6.60
CA ARG A 45 8.77 -10.05 7.52
C ARG A 45 9.98 -10.85 7.95
N THR A 46 10.34 -10.81 9.23
CA THR A 46 11.28 -11.79 9.77
C THR A 46 10.62 -13.15 9.59
N SER A 47 11.20 -14.01 8.74
CA SER A 47 10.81 -15.41 8.74
C SER A 47 11.11 -15.92 10.14
N ALA A 48 10.07 -16.26 10.90
CA ALA A 48 10.27 -17.06 12.10
C ALA A 48 11.06 -18.29 11.67
N VAL A 49 12.31 -18.38 12.11
CA VAL A 49 13.07 -19.63 12.12
C VAL A 49 12.24 -20.58 12.97
N GLY A 50 11.37 -21.33 12.32
CA GLY A 50 10.29 -22.03 13.00
C GLY A 50 9.36 -22.74 12.03
N ASN A 51 9.93 -23.62 11.18
CA ASN A 51 9.38 -24.95 10.89
C ASN A 51 10.28 -25.74 9.90
N THR A 52 11.50 -26.11 10.29
CA THR A 52 12.17 -27.29 9.71
C THR A 52 13.02 -27.98 10.77
N ALA A 53 12.32 -28.51 11.78
CA ALA A 53 12.81 -29.61 12.57
C ALA A 53 11.71 -30.68 12.53
N VAL A 54 11.83 -31.60 11.58
CA VAL A 54 11.47 -33.03 11.58
C VAL A 54 11.87 -33.59 10.22
#